data_AF-A0A3R7NMP6-F1
#
_entry.id   AF-A0A3R7NMP6-F1
#
_cell.length_a   1.000
_cell.length_b   1.000
_cell.length_c   1.000
_cell.angle_alpha   90.00
_cell.angle_beta   90.00
_cell.angle_gamma   90.00
#
_symmetry.space_group_name_H-M   'P 1'
#
loop_
_entity.id
_entity.type
_entity.pdbx_description
1 polymer ?
#
loop_
_entity_poly.entity_id
_entity_poly.type
_entity_poly.pdbx_seq_one_letter_code
_entity_poly.pdbx_strand_id
1 'polypeptide(L)'
;MAPLKNLAYKTVRGGAWGKTSSRLIITHGLLGSSSNWATVSRHLADHDLLRSKLHEINMLDMRNHGGSPHVSPHTNAVLASDIEVFALQQQGVHPAHDDGGIVLIGHSMGGLATMAALLRRENEPSLLLPSPEELQMRFTRGDYYGWKDEQGFAQEMRVVNECMGFPAHQPLDVFSSCRKSPSAETSPRHSSGQQQKRALRVKAAVIVDITPMNRIGSTDSNSQRVAATLDAIARADLSRMCNFTEGQKELERAGVREEAMRAFLLTNLVLDHKTGKSRWRCNMPVLRADYGQLGLGLLDWYLNAPVEGRSSDNRMVAPARCALPTLFVFGTQSPYNREEDRHLLDRFFSNVTQAEVQGGHFVHYENIKGFVDTVAPFLAEHL
;
A
#
# COMPACT_ATOMS: atom_id res chain seq x y z
N MET A 1 13.24 -9.00 8.66
CA MET A 1 12.64 -10.36 8.53
C MET A 1 12.36 -10.60 7.05
N ALA A 2 12.24 -11.84 6.58
CA ALA A 2 12.00 -12.08 5.14
C ALA A 2 10.59 -11.59 4.72
N PRO A 3 10.46 -10.78 3.66
CA PRO A 3 9.17 -10.42 3.08
C PRO A 3 8.50 -11.66 2.49
N LEU A 4 7.18 -11.68 2.49
CA LEU A 4 6.42 -12.88 2.20
C LEU A 4 6.30 -13.11 0.69
N LYS A 5 6.86 -14.22 0.20
CA LYS A 5 6.68 -14.66 -1.20
C LYS A 5 5.32 -15.33 -1.47
N ASN A 6 4.53 -15.56 -0.42
CA ASN A 6 3.34 -16.40 -0.42
C ASN A 6 2.10 -15.67 0.11
N LEU A 7 1.99 -14.36 -0.15
CA LEU A 7 0.75 -13.64 0.11
C LEU A 7 -0.39 -14.28 -0.67
N ALA A 8 -1.52 -14.50 0.00
CA ALA A 8 -2.75 -14.90 -0.64
C ALA A 8 -3.34 -13.71 -1.41
N TYR A 9 -3.97 -14.00 -2.53
CA TYR A 9 -4.66 -13.00 -3.34
C TYR A 9 -5.77 -13.64 -4.13
N LYS A 10 -6.72 -12.82 -4.57
CA LYS A 10 -7.75 -13.17 -5.54
C LYS A 10 -7.48 -12.45 -6.85
N THR A 11 -7.90 -13.04 -7.95
CA THR A 11 -7.72 -12.46 -9.29
C THR A 11 -9.05 -12.28 -10.00
N VAL A 12 -9.21 -11.14 -10.67
CA VAL A 12 -10.22 -10.91 -11.71
C VAL A 12 -9.50 -10.68 -13.02
N ARG A 13 -9.87 -11.43 -14.08
CA ARG A 13 -9.30 -11.23 -15.41
C ARG A 13 -9.95 -10.03 -16.09
N GLY A 14 -9.16 -9.21 -16.76
CA GLY A 14 -9.67 -8.15 -17.63
C GLY A 14 -9.95 -8.66 -19.04
N GLY A 15 -10.62 -7.85 -19.86
CA GLY A 15 -10.98 -8.21 -21.24
C GLY A 15 -9.79 -8.34 -22.19
N ALA A 16 -8.62 -7.84 -21.80
CA ALA A 16 -7.35 -7.97 -22.53
C ALA A 16 -6.42 -9.04 -21.92
N TRP A 17 -6.98 -10.00 -21.17
CA TRP A 17 -6.24 -11.15 -20.64
C TRP A 17 -5.40 -11.83 -21.74
N GLY A 18 -4.10 -11.96 -21.47
CA GLY A 18 -3.11 -12.55 -22.39
C GLY A 18 -2.72 -11.68 -23.59
N LYS A 19 -3.33 -10.50 -23.78
CA LYS A 19 -3.08 -9.58 -24.90
C LYS A 19 -2.24 -8.36 -24.53
N THR A 20 -2.24 -8.00 -23.26
CA THR A 20 -1.42 -6.95 -22.65
C THR A 20 -0.85 -7.48 -21.33
N SER A 21 0.12 -6.76 -20.76
CA SER A 21 0.69 -6.99 -19.44
C SER A 21 0.21 -5.99 -18.37
N SER A 22 -0.68 -5.06 -18.72
CA SER A 22 -1.21 -4.02 -17.83
C SER A 22 -2.12 -4.56 -16.72
N ARG A 23 -1.80 -4.22 -15.46
CA ARG A 23 -2.37 -4.85 -14.26
C ARG A 23 -2.77 -3.84 -13.21
N LEU A 24 -3.77 -4.21 -12.42
CA LEU A 24 -4.05 -3.55 -11.13
C LEU A 24 -3.63 -4.46 -9.98
N ILE A 25 -2.97 -3.89 -8.98
CA ILE A 25 -2.70 -4.55 -7.71
C ILE A 25 -3.40 -3.76 -6.61
N ILE A 26 -4.33 -4.41 -5.92
CA ILE A 26 -5.20 -3.78 -4.92
C ILE A 26 -4.83 -4.27 -3.52
N THR A 27 -4.61 -3.32 -2.61
CA THR A 27 -4.31 -3.53 -1.20
C THR A 27 -5.40 -2.93 -0.32
N HIS A 28 -5.96 -3.75 0.57
CA HIS A 28 -7.09 -3.35 1.42
C HIS A 28 -6.65 -2.58 2.67
N GLY A 29 -7.60 -1.92 3.33
CA GLY A 29 -7.42 -1.28 4.64
C GLY A 29 -7.30 -2.28 5.80
N LEU A 30 -7.01 -1.76 7.01
CA LEU A 30 -6.91 -2.56 8.23
C LEU A 30 -8.22 -3.32 8.50
N LEU A 31 -8.13 -4.59 8.90
CA LEU A 31 -9.27 -5.51 9.05
C LEU A 31 -10.03 -5.78 7.74
N GLY A 32 -9.45 -5.44 6.58
CA GLY A 32 -9.97 -5.83 5.27
C GLY A 32 -9.43 -7.18 4.80
N SER A 33 -9.85 -7.56 3.59
CA SER A 33 -9.35 -8.69 2.82
C SER A 33 -9.58 -8.44 1.33
N SER A 34 -8.93 -9.22 0.48
CA SER A 34 -9.15 -9.30 -0.97
C SER A 34 -10.62 -9.43 -1.34
N SER A 35 -11.43 -10.10 -0.51
CA SER A 35 -12.87 -10.31 -0.76
C SER A 35 -13.66 -9.01 -0.75
N ASN A 36 -13.23 -7.99 0.00
CA ASN A 36 -13.92 -6.70 0.06
C ASN A 36 -13.84 -5.94 -1.28
N TRP A 37 -12.84 -6.28 -2.12
CA TRP A 37 -12.60 -5.64 -3.42
C TRP A 37 -13.17 -6.42 -4.60
N ALA A 38 -13.75 -7.61 -4.38
CA ALA A 38 -14.15 -8.51 -5.46
C ALA A 38 -15.24 -7.93 -6.37
N THR A 39 -16.18 -7.17 -5.82
CA THR A 39 -17.24 -6.53 -6.61
C THR A 39 -16.70 -5.34 -7.40
N VAL A 40 -15.98 -4.42 -6.74
CA VAL A 40 -15.33 -3.27 -7.39
C VAL A 40 -14.42 -3.73 -8.52
N SER A 41 -13.62 -4.78 -8.30
CA SER A 41 -12.71 -5.31 -9.32
C SER A 41 -13.42 -5.85 -10.55
N ARG A 42 -14.59 -6.50 -10.39
CA ARG A 42 -15.40 -6.93 -11.54
C ARG A 42 -15.92 -5.73 -12.33
N HIS A 43 -16.44 -4.71 -11.64
CA HIS A 43 -16.86 -3.48 -12.31
C HIS A 43 -15.70 -2.77 -13.03
N LEU A 44 -14.50 -2.72 -12.45
CA LEU A 44 -13.32 -2.17 -13.12
C LEU A 44 -12.91 -2.99 -14.35
N ALA A 45 -12.93 -4.33 -14.25
CA ALA A 45 -12.57 -5.21 -15.37
C ALA A 45 -13.56 -5.14 -16.53
N ASP A 46 -14.84 -4.91 -16.24
CA ASP A 46 -15.91 -4.80 -17.22
C ASP A 46 -16.14 -3.37 -17.74
N HIS A 47 -15.54 -2.36 -17.10
CA HIS A 47 -15.70 -0.95 -17.48
C HIS A 47 -15.18 -0.67 -18.89
N ASP A 48 -15.94 0.06 -19.70
CA ASP A 48 -15.65 0.28 -21.13
C ASP A 48 -14.28 0.92 -21.39
N LEU A 49 -13.86 1.85 -20.52
CA LEU A 49 -12.53 2.48 -20.61
C LEU A 49 -11.36 1.54 -20.29
N LEU A 50 -11.61 0.44 -19.57
CA LEU A 50 -10.55 -0.41 -18.99
C LEU A 50 -10.49 -1.79 -19.62
N ARG A 51 -11.64 -2.33 -20.04
CA ARG A 51 -11.79 -3.73 -20.48
C ARG A 51 -10.80 -4.13 -21.57
N SER A 52 -10.49 -3.25 -22.52
CA SER A 52 -9.57 -3.52 -23.63
C SER A 52 -8.08 -3.31 -23.29
N LYS A 53 -7.78 -2.77 -22.09
CA LYS A 53 -6.44 -2.43 -21.60
C LYS A 53 -5.98 -3.30 -20.44
N LEU A 54 -6.92 -3.96 -19.76
CA LEU A 54 -6.64 -4.66 -18.53
C LEU A 54 -6.34 -6.14 -18.76
N HIS A 55 -5.14 -6.57 -18.35
CA HIS A 55 -4.79 -7.98 -18.27
C HIS A 55 -5.53 -8.64 -17.10
N GLU A 56 -5.24 -8.19 -15.88
CA GLU A 56 -5.84 -8.72 -14.66
C GLU A 56 -5.79 -7.72 -13.50
N ILE A 57 -6.58 -8.00 -12.48
CA ILE A 57 -6.62 -7.32 -11.20
C ILE A 57 -6.27 -8.36 -10.13
N ASN A 58 -5.19 -8.13 -9.39
CA ASN A 58 -4.83 -8.93 -8.22
C ASN A 58 -5.23 -8.18 -6.95
N MET A 59 -6.15 -8.75 -6.16
CA MET A 59 -6.55 -8.24 -4.86
C MET A 59 -5.81 -9.00 -3.78
N LEU A 60 -4.90 -8.35 -3.08
CA LEU A 60 -4.06 -9.00 -2.07
C LEU A 60 -4.81 -9.12 -0.77
N ASP A 61 -4.62 -10.23 -0.08
CA ASP A 61 -4.71 -10.27 1.37
C ASP A 61 -3.35 -9.82 1.91
N MET A 62 -3.29 -8.67 2.59
CA MET A 62 -2.05 -8.24 3.25
C MET A 62 -1.67 -9.23 4.36
N ARG A 63 -0.40 -9.29 4.78
CA ARG A 63 0.00 -10.13 5.93
C ARG A 63 -0.94 -9.90 7.12
N ASN A 64 -1.14 -10.92 7.96
CA ASN A 64 -2.07 -10.87 9.10
C ASN A 64 -3.55 -10.69 8.74
N HIS A 65 -3.91 -10.76 7.46
CA HIS A 65 -5.27 -10.66 6.98
C HIS A 65 -5.59 -11.79 6.01
N GLY A 66 -6.88 -12.08 5.83
CA GLY A 66 -7.35 -12.97 4.77
C GLY A 66 -6.75 -14.38 4.85
N GLY A 67 -6.27 -14.87 3.72
CA GLY A 67 -5.52 -16.13 3.62
C GLY A 67 -4.00 -15.98 3.74
N SER A 68 -3.49 -14.76 3.96
CA SER A 68 -2.05 -14.51 4.02
C SER A 68 -1.44 -14.91 5.37
N PRO A 69 -0.12 -15.16 5.44
CA PRO A 69 0.53 -15.57 6.68
C PRO A 69 0.28 -14.64 7.87
N HIS A 70 0.08 -15.25 9.04
CA HIS A 70 -0.05 -14.57 10.33
C HIS A 70 1.32 -14.47 11.00
N VAL A 71 1.99 -13.32 10.84
CA VAL A 71 3.38 -13.09 11.25
C VAL A 71 3.57 -11.68 11.83
N SER A 72 4.42 -11.55 12.83
CA SER A 72 4.94 -10.25 13.31
C SER A 72 6.29 -9.96 12.62
N PRO A 73 6.66 -8.70 12.38
CA PRO A 73 5.93 -7.48 12.71
C PRO A 73 4.94 -7.05 11.62
N HIS A 74 4.10 -6.08 11.96
CA HIS A 74 3.10 -5.46 11.10
C HIS A 74 3.27 -3.93 11.04
N THR A 75 4.45 -3.49 10.59
CA THR A 75 4.80 -2.07 10.38
C THR A 75 4.51 -1.61 8.95
N ASN A 76 4.44 -0.30 8.72
CA ASN A 76 4.26 0.24 7.37
C ASN A 76 5.45 -0.12 6.44
N ALA A 77 6.68 -0.13 6.93
CA ALA A 77 7.86 -0.56 6.15
C ALA A 77 7.78 -2.02 5.66
N VAL A 78 7.32 -2.95 6.50
CA VAL A 78 7.18 -4.36 6.09
C VAL A 78 5.99 -4.60 5.16
N LEU A 79 4.90 -3.84 5.32
CA LEU A 79 3.77 -3.87 4.39
C LEU A 79 4.16 -3.34 3.00
N ALA A 80 4.99 -2.30 2.94
CA ALA A 80 5.55 -1.83 1.69
C ALA A 80 6.42 -2.91 1.01
N SER A 81 7.25 -3.62 1.78
CA SER A 81 8.04 -4.74 1.24
C SER A 81 7.22 -5.89 0.69
N ASP A 82 6.09 -6.21 1.33
CA ASP A 82 5.14 -7.20 0.83
C ASP A 82 4.57 -6.81 -0.54
N ILE A 83 4.16 -5.55 -0.69
CA ILE A 83 3.65 -5.01 -1.96
C ILE A 83 4.72 -5.10 -3.04
N GLU A 84 5.96 -4.75 -2.71
CA GLU A 84 7.07 -4.79 -3.66
C GLU A 84 7.42 -6.19 -4.12
N VAL A 85 7.55 -7.15 -3.19
CA VAL A 85 7.80 -8.55 -3.54
C VAL A 85 6.70 -9.07 -4.44
N PHE A 86 5.44 -8.80 -4.08
CA PHE A 86 4.32 -9.23 -4.89
C PHE A 86 4.33 -8.60 -6.28
N ALA A 87 4.56 -7.30 -6.40
CA ALA A 87 4.64 -6.60 -7.67
C ALA A 87 5.78 -7.15 -8.56
N LEU A 88 6.96 -7.40 -7.99
CA LEU A 88 8.10 -8.00 -8.70
C LEU A 88 7.78 -9.43 -9.19
N GLN A 89 7.06 -10.22 -8.38
CA GLN A 89 6.60 -11.55 -8.78
C GLN A 89 5.65 -11.49 -9.98
N GLN A 90 4.67 -10.58 -9.98
CA GLN A 90 3.70 -10.47 -11.08
C GLN A 90 4.33 -9.99 -12.39
N GLN A 91 5.38 -9.16 -12.32
CA GLN A 91 6.10 -8.73 -13.52
C GLN A 91 6.98 -9.82 -14.14
N GLY A 92 7.49 -10.75 -13.34
CA GLY A 92 8.29 -11.87 -13.81
C GLY A 92 7.54 -12.82 -14.77
N VAL A 93 6.21 -12.78 -14.79
CA VAL A 93 5.36 -13.76 -15.49
C VAL A 93 5.21 -13.47 -16.99
N HIS A 94 5.48 -12.26 -17.49
CA HIS A 94 5.20 -11.88 -18.89
C HIS A 94 6.43 -11.65 -19.78
N PRO A 95 6.36 -11.92 -21.10
CA PRO A 95 7.46 -11.66 -22.06
C PRO A 95 7.86 -10.18 -22.14
N ALA A 96 9.14 -9.93 -22.40
CA ALA A 96 9.80 -8.61 -22.34
C ALA A 96 9.36 -7.58 -23.41
N HIS A 97 8.41 -7.93 -24.29
CA HIS A 97 8.04 -7.12 -25.46
C HIS A 97 6.74 -6.31 -25.28
N ASP A 98 6.11 -6.40 -24.11
CA ASP A 98 4.87 -5.70 -23.80
C ASP A 98 5.15 -4.39 -23.02
N ASP A 99 4.45 -3.32 -23.38
CA ASP A 99 4.51 -1.99 -22.78
C ASP A 99 3.65 -1.84 -21.54
N GLY A 100 2.90 -2.89 -21.16
CA GLY A 100 2.06 -2.89 -19.97
C GLY A 100 2.85 -2.77 -18.66
N GLY A 101 2.15 -2.31 -17.62
CA GLY A 101 2.72 -2.02 -16.31
C GLY A 101 1.73 -2.25 -15.18
N ILE A 102 2.16 -1.93 -13.96
CA ILE A 102 1.33 -2.09 -12.76
C ILE A 102 0.79 -0.72 -12.34
N VAL A 103 -0.51 -0.65 -12.04
CA VAL A 103 -1.09 0.43 -11.26
C VAL A 103 -1.45 -0.10 -9.88
N LEU A 104 -0.93 0.55 -8.84
CA LEU A 104 -1.22 0.18 -7.45
C LEU A 104 -2.48 0.89 -6.98
N ILE A 105 -3.33 0.19 -6.22
CA ILE A 105 -4.50 0.78 -5.55
C ILE A 105 -4.40 0.40 -4.07
N GLY A 106 -4.45 1.39 -3.19
CA GLY A 106 -4.36 1.15 -1.75
C GLY A 106 -5.38 1.94 -0.97
N HIS A 107 -6.17 1.27 -0.12
CA HIS A 107 -7.12 1.91 0.78
C HIS A 107 -6.60 1.96 2.21
N SER A 108 -6.74 3.10 2.89
CA SER A 108 -6.42 3.25 4.31
C SER A 108 -5.01 2.71 4.64
N MET A 109 -4.88 1.68 5.48
CA MET A 109 -3.61 0.97 5.74
C MET A 109 -2.87 0.56 4.44
N GLY A 110 -3.57 -0.03 3.46
CA GLY A 110 -3.00 -0.38 2.16
C GLY A 110 -2.56 0.84 1.36
N GLY A 111 -3.26 1.97 1.52
CA GLY A 111 -2.88 3.27 0.96
C GLY A 111 -1.57 3.78 1.55
N LEU A 112 -1.43 3.76 2.88
CA LEU A 112 -0.16 4.11 3.55
C LEU A 112 0.98 3.18 3.12
N ALA A 113 0.73 1.88 3.01
CA ALA A 113 1.74 0.92 2.57
C ALA A 113 2.16 1.15 1.10
N THR A 114 1.20 1.46 0.23
CA THR A 114 1.43 1.82 -1.18
C THR A 114 2.28 3.10 -1.27
N MET A 115 1.92 4.14 -0.53
CA MET A 115 2.70 5.38 -0.48
C MET A 115 4.11 5.13 0.06
N ALA A 116 4.26 4.29 1.09
CA ALA A 116 5.58 3.93 1.61
C ALA A 116 6.45 3.20 0.59
N ALA A 117 5.89 2.24 -0.16
CA ALA A 117 6.61 1.56 -1.25
C ALA A 117 7.11 2.56 -2.31
N LEU A 118 6.25 3.50 -2.71
CA LEU A 118 6.58 4.56 -3.66
C LEU A 118 7.68 5.50 -3.12
N LEU A 119 7.44 6.11 -1.97
CA LEU A 119 8.31 7.15 -1.42
C LEU A 119 9.68 6.62 -1.02
N ARG A 120 9.76 5.40 -0.47
CA ARG A 120 11.06 4.80 -0.12
C ARG A 120 11.89 4.46 -1.35
N ARG A 121 11.26 4.05 -2.46
CA ARG A 121 11.95 3.75 -3.72
C ARG A 121 12.36 5.01 -4.47
N GLU A 122 11.60 6.08 -4.39
CA GLU A 122 12.03 7.41 -4.89
C GLU A 122 13.26 7.94 -4.12
N ASN A 123 13.37 7.56 -2.85
CA ASN A 123 14.50 7.89 -1.97
C ASN A 123 15.56 6.79 -1.88
N GLU A 124 15.53 5.81 -2.80
CA GLU A 124 16.47 4.69 -2.81
C GLU A 124 17.96 5.10 -2.80
N PRO A 125 18.40 6.14 -3.54
CA PRO A 125 19.80 6.58 -3.50
C PRO A 125 20.27 7.05 -2.11
N SER A 126 19.34 7.45 -1.25
CA SER A 126 19.61 7.91 0.11
C SER A 126 19.45 6.79 1.14
N LEU A 127 18.51 5.86 0.91
CA LEU A 127 18.20 4.79 1.85
C LEU A 127 19.04 3.52 1.64
N LEU A 128 19.36 3.15 0.39
CA LEU A 128 20.16 1.96 0.05
C LEU A 128 21.65 2.27 -0.10
N LEU A 129 22.24 2.97 0.88
CA LEU A 129 23.69 3.20 0.89
C LEU A 129 24.47 1.87 0.90
N PRO A 130 25.68 1.83 0.29
CA PRO A 130 26.51 0.61 0.21
C PRO A 130 26.89 0.04 1.58
N SER A 131 27.04 0.90 2.58
CA SER A 131 27.34 0.50 3.97
C SER A 131 26.15 0.84 4.87
N PRO A 132 25.59 -0.14 5.61
CA PRO A 132 24.62 0.13 6.67
C PRO A 132 25.17 1.07 7.75
N GLU A 133 26.48 0.98 8.04
CA GLU A 133 27.16 1.85 9.00
C GLU A 133 27.16 3.30 8.52
N GLU A 134 27.34 3.55 7.22
CA GLU A 134 27.24 4.90 6.65
C GLU A 134 25.85 5.51 6.87
N LEU A 135 24.80 4.75 6.60
CA LEU A 135 23.44 5.21 6.84
C LEU A 135 23.20 5.52 8.32
N GLN A 136 23.66 4.64 9.22
CA GLN A 136 23.55 4.85 10.65
C GLN A 136 24.33 6.09 11.12
N MET A 137 25.52 6.35 10.57
CA MET A 137 26.29 7.55 10.88
C MET A 137 25.55 8.82 10.44
N ARG A 138 24.92 8.82 9.26
CA ARG A 138 24.11 9.95 8.78
C ARG A 138 22.90 10.20 9.68
N PHE A 139 22.23 9.14 10.16
CA PHE A 139 21.16 9.28 11.16
C PHE A 139 21.66 9.84 12.48
N THR A 140 22.77 9.33 13.01
CA THR A 140 23.35 9.82 14.28
C THR A 140 23.72 11.29 14.21
N ARG A 141 24.20 11.75 13.05
CA ARG A 141 24.51 13.16 12.79
C ARG A 141 23.28 14.05 12.58
N GLY A 142 22.12 13.46 12.30
CA GLY A 142 20.88 14.19 12.01
C GLY A 142 20.80 14.69 10.57
N ASP A 143 21.57 14.11 9.64
CA ASP A 143 21.64 14.55 8.23
C ASP A 143 20.25 14.47 7.53
N TYR A 144 19.30 13.69 8.07
CA TYR A 144 17.91 13.56 7.59
C TYR A 144 16.93 14.49 8.30
N TYR A 145 17.35 15.70 8.66
CA TYR A 145 16.51 16.67 9.39
C TYR A 145 15.98 16.10 10.71
N GLY A 146 16.84 15.34 11.41
CA GLY A 146 16.52 14.70 12.68
C GLY A 146 15.62 13.45 12.58
N TRP A 147 15.14 13.09 11.39
CA TRP A 147 14.42 11.83 11.19
C TRP A 147 15.32 10.63 11.46
N LYS A 148 14.75 9.56 12.00
CA LYS A 148 15.37 8.26 12.21
C LYS A 148 14.51 7.19 11.56
N ASP A 149 15.15 6.18 10.97
CA ASP A 149 14.45 5.03 10.40
C ASP A 149 13.97 4.05 11.48
N GLU A 150 12.95 4.45 12.24
CA GLU A 150 12.41 3.66 13.36
C GLU A 150 11.68 2.39 12.93
N GLN A 151 11.22 2.33 11.67
CA GLN A 151 10.49 1.18 11.13
C GLN A 151 11.36 0.28 10.23
N GLY A 152 12.60 0.66 9.96
CA GLY A 152 13.57 -0.13 9.20
C GLY A 152 13.34 -0.14 7.68
N PHE A 153 12.86 0.96 7.08
CA PHE A 153 12.67 1.11 5.64
C PHE A 153 13.88 0.69 4.81
N ALA A 154 15.08 1.17 5.15
CA ALA A 154 16.28 0.84 4.40
C ALA A 154 16.64 -0.65 4.53
N GLN A 155 16.49 -1.21 5.74
CA GLN A 155 16.71 -2.64 5.96
C GLN A 155 15.71 -3.48 5.16
N GLU A 156 14.42 -3.13 5.24
CA GLU A 156 13.36 -3.85 4.57
C GLU A 156 13.48 -3.80 3.03
N MET A 157 13.95 -2.69 2.45
CA MET A 157 14.31 -2.63 1.03
C MET A 157 15.44 -3.61 0.67
N ARG A 158 16.48 -3.75 1.51
CA ARG A 158 17.55 -4.74 1.28
C ARG A 158 17.00 -6.17 1.32
N VAL A 159 16.11 -6.47 2.25
CA VAL A 159 15.51 -7.80 2.33
C VAL A 159 14.64 -8.11 1.11
N VAL A 160 13.91 -7.12 0.56
CA VAL A 160 13.21 -7.30 -0.73
C VAL A 160 14.19 -7.69 -1.84
N ASN A 161 15.30 -6.97 -1.95
CA ASN A 161 16.32 -7.24 -2.96
C ASN A 161 16.86 -8.67 -2.84
N GLU A 162 17.31 -9.07 -1.65
CA GLU A 162 17.81 -10.41 -1.36
C GLU A 162 16.76 -11.49 -1.65
N CYS A 163 15.53 -11.27 -1.19
CA CYS A 163 14.39 -12.16 -1.40
C CYS A 163 14.16 -12.42 -2.90
N MET A 164 14.33 -11.40 -3.74
CA MET A 164 14.14 -11.49 -5.18
C MET A 164 15.41 -11.82 -5.97
N GLY A 165 16.51 -12.17 -5.29
CA GLY A 165 17.76 -12.59 -5.93
C GLY A 165 18.60 -11.44 -6.50
N PHE A 166 18.38 -10.22 -6.01
CA PHE A 166 19.24 -9.06 -6.25
C PHE A 166 20.24 -8.90 -5.10
N PRO A 167 21.44 -8.34 -5.35
CA PRO A 167 22.30 -7.83 -4.29
C PRO A 167 21.53 -6.87 -3.36
N ALA A 168 21.76 -6.99 -2.06
CA ALA A 168 21.07 -6.20 -1.04
C ALA A 168 21.09 -4.68 -1.32
N HIS A 169 22.22 -4.17 -1.82
CA HIS A 169 22.44 -2.75 -2.10
C HIS A 169 22.21 -2.37 -3.56
N GLN A 170 21.73 -3.30 -4.41
CA GLN A 170 21.45 -2.97 -5.80
C GLN A 170 20.23 -2.03 -5.87
N PRO A 171 20.36 -0.83 -6.44
CA PRO A 171 19.19 -0.03 -6.80
C PRO A 171 18.33 -0.82 -7.79
N LEU A 172 17.04 -0.94 -7.50
CA LEU A 172 16.11 -1.55 -8.45
C LEU A 172 15.66 -0.42 -9.39
N ASP A 173 16.39 -0.23 -10.49
CA ASP A 173 16.17 0.88 -11.43
C ASP A 173 14.67 1.10 -11.68
N VAL A 174 14.22 2.20 -11.09
CA VAL A 174 12.98 2.96 -11.25
C VAL A 174 11.66 2.18 -11.15
N PHE A 175 11.10 2.18 -9.94
CA PHE A 175 9.68 1.96 -9.63
C PHE A 175 8.74 2.78 -10.56
N SER A 176 9.25 3.85 -11.19
CA SER A 176 8.53 4.79 -12.04
C SER A 176 9.15 4.89 -13.46
N SER A 177 8.36 4.82 -14.52
CA SER A 177 8.86 4.95 -15.90
C SER A 177 9.24 6.39 -16.32
N CYS A 178 9.14 7.36 -15.40
CA CYS A 178 9.25 8.80 -15.70
C CYS A 178 10.68 9.36 -15.78
N ARG A 179 11.73 8.58 -15.54
CA ARG A 179 13.11 9.07 -15.76
C ARG A 179 13.49 8.97 -17.24
N LYS A 180 13.11 9.97 -18.04
CA LYS A 180 13.88 10.30 -19.24
C LYS A 180 15.15 11.05 -18.81
N SER A 181 16.26 10.35 -18.67
CA SER A 181 17.58 10.98 -18.56
C SER A 181 18.02 11.46 -19.96
N PRO A 182 18.30 12.76 -20.19
CA PRO A 182 18.88 13.24 -21.42
C PRO A 182 20.41 13.10 -21.35
N SER A 183 20.92 11.86 -21.35
CA SER A 183 22.36 11.58 -21.58
C SER A 183 22.58 10.07 -21.67
N ALA A 184 22.28 9.50 -22.84
CA ALA A 184 22.77 8.17 -23.20
C ALA A 184 23.40 8.25 -24.60
N GLU A 185 24.47 9.03 -24.71
CA GLU A 185 25.41 8.88 -25.83
C GLU A 185 26.41 7.77 -25.49
N THR A 186 26.34 6.72 -26.31
CA THR A 186 27.43 5.86 -26.78
C THR A 186 28.43 5.30 -25.76
N SER A 187 28.31 3.99 -25.48
CA SER A 187 29.48 3.09 -25.43
C SER A 187 29.09 1.62 -25.69
N PRO A 188 30.04 0.81 -26.20
CA PRO A 188 29.76 -0.21 -27.19
C PRO A 188 29.34 -1.56 -26.61
N ARG A 189 28.69 -2.34 -27.48
CA ARG A 189 28.26 -3.72 -27.28
C ARG A 189 29.44 -4.59 -26.79
N HIS A 190 29.38 -5.03 -25.54
CA HIS A 190 30.02 -6.27 -25.12
C HIS A 190 28.95 -7.32 -24.80
N SER A 191 28.96 -8.36 -25.63
CA SER A 191 28.21 -9.59 -25.48
C SER A 191 28.76 -10.45 -24.34
N SER A 192 28.01 -10.56 -23.26
CA SER A 192 28.03 -11.73 -22.37
C SER A 192 26.65 -11.85 -21.74
N GLY A 193 26.04 -13.04 -21.82
CA GLY A 193 24.65 -13.32 -21.46
C GLY A 193 24.31 -13.18 -19.97
N GLN A 194 24.33 -11.96 -19.44
CA GLN A 194 23.61 -11.62 -18.23
C GLN A 194 22.19 -11.19 -18.61
N GLN A 195 21.19 -11.96 -18.15
CA GLN A 195 19.80 -11.53 -18.15
C GLN A 195 19.74 -10.08 -17.63
N GLN A 196 19.34 -9.16 -18.50
CA GLN A 196 19.07 -7.78 -18.11
C GLN A 196 17.93 -7.82 -17.09
N LYS A 197 18.30 -7.78 -15.81
CA LYS A 197 17.41 -7.89 -14.67
C LYS A 197 16.37 -6.77 -14.76
N ARG A 198 15.09 -7.16 -14.87
CA ARG A 198 13.98 -6.29 -15.27
C ARG A 198 13.64 -5.29 -14.16
N ALA A 199 13.62 -4.00 -14.52
CA ALA A 199 13.15 -2.89 -13.70
C ALA A 199 11.65 -3.03 -13.33
N LEU A 200 11.27 -2.65 -12.10
CA LEU A 200 9.89 -2.69 -11.65
C LEU A 200 9.05 -1.57 -12.26
N ARG A 201 8.19 -1.88 -13.23
CA ARG A 201 7.33 -0.91 -13.92
C ARG A 201 6.00 -0.63 -13.20
N VAL A 202 6.01 0.12 -12.09
CA VAL A 202 4.78 0.77 -11.60
C VAL A 202 4.55 2.05 -12.40
N LYS A 203 3.35 2.24 -12.93
CA LYS A 203 3.00 3.35 -13.84
C LYS A 203 2.20 4.45 -13.15
N ALA A 204 1.39 4.09 -12.17
CA ALA A 204 0.57 5.01 -11.42
C ALA A 204 0.15 4.40 -10.07
N ALA A 205 -0.43 5.22 -9.20
CA ALA A 205 -1.08 4.76 -7.99
C ALA A 205 -2.43 5.46 -7.76
N VAL A 206 -3.36 4.75 -7.14
CA VAL A 206 -4.61 5.29 -6.60
C VAL A 206 -4.60 5.08 -5.09
N ILE A 207 -4.61 6.17 -4.33
CA ILE A 207 -4.68 6.16 -2.87
C ILE A 207 -6.11 6.48 -2.47
N VAL A 208 -6.74 5.57 -1.73
CA VAL A 208 -8.15 5.65 -1.37
C VAL A 208 -8.29 6.01 0.10
N ASP A 209 -8.82 7.21 0.32
CA ASP A 209 -9.36 7.72 1.58
C ASP A 209 -8.34 7.76 2.74
N ILE A 210 -7.11 8.15 2.42
CA ILE A 210 -6.03 8.35 3.39
C ILE A 210 -4.96 9.27 2.80
N THR A 211 -4.19 9.93 3.66
CA THR A 211 -3.06 10.79 3.30
C THR A 211 -1.80 10.38 4.09
N PRO A 212 -0.60 10.86 3.69
CA PRO A 212 0.63 10.70 4.48
C PRO A 212 0.52 11.25 5.92
N MET A 213 -0.37 12.23 6.15
CA MET A 213 -0.49 12.94 7.42
C MET A 213 -1.22 12.13 8.50
N ASN A 214 -1.89 11.04 8.13
CA ASN A 214 -2.67 10.25 9.07
C ASN A 214 -1.75 9.44 10.00
N ARG A 215 -1.65 9.88 11.25
CA ARG A 215 -0.83 9.26 12.29
C ARG A 215 -1.59 8.13 12.97
N ILE A 216 -1.54 6.93 12.38
CA ILE A 216 -2.15 5.74 12.98
C ILE A 216 -1.52 5.43 14.35
N GLY A 217 -2.37 5.21 15.35
CA GLY A 217 -1.96 4.95 16.73
C GLY A 217 -1.52 6.17 17.51
N SER A 218 -1.76 7.38 16.98
CA SER A 218 -1.55 8.63 17.72
C SER A 218 -2.73 8.96 18.66
N THR A 219 -2.62 10.07 19.39
CA THR A 219 -3.63 10.54 20.33
C THR A 219 -4.83 11.23 19.66
N ASP A 220 -4.86 11.33 18.33
CA ASP A 220 -6.01 11.90 17.61
C ASP A 220 -7.27 11.03 17.75
N SER A 221 -8.44 11.67 17.72
CA SER A 221 -9.71 11.02 18.01
C SER A 221 -10.05 9.86 17.06
N ASN A 222 -9.61 9.91 15.81
CA ASN A 222 -9.89 8.85 14.84
C ASN A 222 -9.01 7.64 15.10
N SER A 223 -7.72 7.83 15.36
CA SER A 223 -6.81 6.74 15.73
C SER A 223 -7.24 6.04 17.01
N GLN A 224 -7.73 6.79 18.01
CA GLN A 224 -8.26 6.23 19.24
C GLN A 224 -9.52 5.38 19.01
N ARG A 225 -10.43 5.80 18.10
CA ARG A 225 -11.63 5.02 17.75
C ARG A 225 -11.28 3.68 17.10
N VAL A 226 -10.30 3.67 16.21
CA VAL A 226 -9.83 2.43 15.57
C VAL A 226 -9.11 1.53 16.59
N ALA A 227 -8.27 2.08 17.47
CA ALA A 227 -7.66 1.31 18.56
C ALA A 227 -8.71 0.69 19.50
N ALA A 228 -9.74 1.46 19.87
CA ALA A 228 -10.86 0.98 20.67
C ALA A 228 -11.65 -0.13 19.94
N THR A 229 -11.74 -0.06 18.61
CA THR A 229 -12.37 -1.09 17.78
C THR A 229 -11.53 -2.38 17.77
N LEU A 230 -10.21 -2.29 17.62
CA LEU A 230 -9.31 -3.46 17.72
C LEU A 230 -9.41 -4.12 19.11
N ASP A 231 -9.44 -3.31 20.16
CA ASP A 231 -9.65 -3.75 21.53
C ASP A 231 -11.00 -4.43 21.72
N ALA A 232 -12.08 -3.89 21.14
CA ALA A 232 -13.42 -4.48 21.20
C ALA A 232 -13.45 -5.85 20.51
N ILE A 233 -12.89 -5.97 19.31
CA ILE A 233 -12.82 -7.24 18.57
C ILE A 233 -12.01 -8.28 19.34
N ALA A 234 -10.89 -7.87 19.94
CA ALA A 234 -10.05 -8.75 20.73
C ALA A 234 -10.74 -9.23 22.03
N ARG A 235 -11.67 -8.44 22.58
CA ARG A 235 -12.47 -8.80 23.76
C ARG A 235 -13.75 -9.57 23.44
N ALA A 236 -14.22 -9.56 22.19
CA ALA A 236 -15.45 -10.23 21.78
C ALA A 236 -15.37 -11.74 22.06
N ASP A 237 -16.41 -12.29 22.69
CA ASP A 237 -16.47 -13.70 23.03
C ASP A 237 -16.90 -14.54 21.81
N LEU A 238 -15.92 -15.10 21.11
CA LEU A 238 -16.13 -15.95 19.93
C LEU A 238 -17.06 -17.16 20.18
N SER A 239 -17.16 -17.64 21.43
CA SER A 239 -18.10 -18.73 21.76
C SER A 239 -19.57 -18.33 21.62
N ARG A 240 -19.86 -17.03 21.59
CA ARG A 240 -21.20 -16.45 21.42
C ARG A 240 -21.52 -16.10 19.97
N MET A 241 -20.60 -16.29 19.04
CA MET A 241 -20.71 -15.82 17.65
C MET A 241 -20.91 -16.99 16.70
N CYS A 242 -22.00 -17.75 16.84
CA CYS A 242 -22.27 -18.93 16.00
C CYS A 242 -22.85 -18.55 14.63
N ASN A 243 -23.37 -17.33 14.48
CA ASN A 243 -23.85 -16.75 13.24
C ASN A 243 -23.64 -15.23 13.19
N PHE A 244 -23.92 -14.62 12.04
CA PHE A 244 -23.77 -13.18 11.84
C PHE A 244 -24.65 -12.33 12.76
N THR A 245 -25.88 -12.76 13.05
CA THR A 245 -26.81 -12.02 13.93
C THR A 245 -26.29 -11.98 15.37
N GLU A 246 -25.76 -13.10 15.87
CA GLU A 246 -25.14 -13.15 17.19
C GLU A 246 -23.82 -12.39 17.22
N GLY A 247 -23.04 -12.45 16.13
CA GLY A 247 -21.83 -11.66 15.97
C GLY A 247 -22.09 -10.15 16.05
N GLN A 248 -23.19 -9.67 15.47
CA GLN A 248 -23.63 -8.27 15.59
C GLN A 248 -23.85 -7.90 17.07
N LYS A 249 -24.60 -8.73 17.80
CA LYS A 249 -24.90 -8.50 19.23
C LYS A 249 -23.63 -8.52 20.09
N GLU A 250 -22.71 -9.45 19.85
CA GLU A 250 -21.48 -9.54 20.65
C GLU A 250 -20.53 -8.36 20.37
N LEU A 251 -20.40 -7.93 19.11
CA LEU A 251 -19.59 -6.74 18.79
C LEU A 251 -20.20 -5.46 19.36
N GLU A 252 -21.53 -5.34 19.35
CA GLU A 252 -22.24 -4.24 20.02
C GLU A 252 -21.96 -4.25 21.53
N ARG A 253 -22.05 -5.43 22.17
CA ARG A 253 -21.71 -5.63 23.59
C ARG A 253 -20.25 -5.28 23.89
N ALA A 254 -19.34 -5.56 22.96
CA ALA A 254 -17.92 -5.25 23.09
C ALA A 254 -17.58 -3.76 22.86
N GLY A 255 -18.56 -2.95 22.43
CA GLY A 255 -18.45 -1.50 22.31
C GLY A 255 -18.45 -0.94 20.87
N VAL A 256 -18.62 -1.79 19.85
CA VAL A 256 -18.72 -1.34 18.45
C VAL A 256 -20.17 -0.91 18.17
N ARG A 257 -20.45 0.39 18.29
CA ARG A 257 -21.83 0.93 18.23
C ARG A 257 -22.41 1.07 16.83
N GLU A 258 -21.58 1.35 15.83
CA GLU A 258 -22.02 1.56 14.46
C GLU A 258 -22.30 0.23 13.77
N GLU A 259 -23.52 0.05 13.26
CA GLU A 259 -23.95 -1.19 12.61
C GLU A 259 -23.13 -1.49 11.34
N ALA A 260 -22.85 -0.47 10.53
CA ALA A 260 -22.01 -0.60 9.35
C ALA A 260 -20.60 -1.08 9.70
N MET A 261 -20.01 -0.55 10.77
CA MET A 261 -18.72 -1.03 11.27
C MET A 261 -18.80 -2.48 11.71
N ARG A 262 -19.81 -2.88 12.50
CA ARG A 262 -19.98 -4.28 12.90
C ARG A 262 -20.15 -5.21 11.69
N ALA A 263 -20.94 -4.82 10.69
CA ALA A 263 -21.11 -5.58 9.46
C ALA A 263 -19.77 -5.75 8.71
N PHE A 264 -18.97 -4.69 8.62
CA PHE A 264 -17.63 -4.74 8.05
C PHE A 264 -16.71 -5.69 8.83
N LEU A 265 -16.66 -5.57 10.15
CA LEU A 265 -15.82 -6.42 11.01
C LEU A 265 -16.19 -7.90 10.88
N LEU A 266 -17.49 -8.22 10.83
CA LEU A 266 -17.98 -9.58 10.66
C LEU A 266 -17.63 -10.20 9.31
N THR A 267 -17.20 -9.41 8.32
CA THR A 267 -16.62 -9.99 7.10
C THR A 267 -15.34 -10.80 7.39
N ASN A 268 -14.70 -10.58 8.55
CA ASN A 268 -13.56 -11.36 9.05
C ASN A 268 -13.97 -12.56 9.91
N LEU A 269 -15.24 -12.70 10.30
CA LEU A 269 -15.66 -13.85 11.10
C LEU A 269 -15.63 -15.10 10.21
N VAL A 270 -14.96 -16.14 10.69
CA VAL A 270 -14.96 -17.47 10.08
C VAL A 270 -15.75 -18.39 10.99
N LEU A 271 -16.84 -18.94 10.48
CA LEU A 271 -17.68 -19.92 11.16
C LEU A 271 -17.32 -21.31 10.67
N ASP A 272 -16.91 -22.19 11.59
CA ASP A 272 -16.77 -23.61 11.32
C ASP A 272 -18.11 -24.31 11.56
N HIS A 273 -18.84 -24.59 10.48
CA HIS A 273 -20.13 -25.27 10.55
C HIS A 273 -20.08 -26.71 11.08
N LYS A 274 -18.88 -27.34 11.10
CA LYS A 274 -18.72 -28.71 11.61
C LYS A 274 -18.53 -28.72 13.13
N THR A 275 -17.78 -27.76 13.65
CA THR A 275 -17.45 -27.70 15.09
C THR A 275 -18.27 -26.67 15.86
N GLY A 276 -19.00 -25.80 15.16
CA GLY A 276 -19.71 -24.66 15.74
C GLY A 276 -18.78 -23.55 16.24
N LYS A 277 -17.47 -23.69 16.05
CA LYS A 277 -16.48 -22.71 16.53
C LYS A 277 -16.38 -21.54 15.57
N SER A 278 -16.16 -20.36 16.13
CA SER A 278 -15.85 -19.16 15.36
C SER A 278 -14.41 -18.72 15.60
N ARG A 279 -13.83 -18.06 14.61
CA ARG A 279 -12.50 -17.42 14.73
C ARG A 279 -12.42 -16.18 13.87
N TRP A 280 -11.54 -15.26 14.25
CA TRP A 280 -11.16 -14.16 13.38
C TRP A 280 -10.27 -14.65 12.23
N ARG A 281 -10.52 -14.13 11.03
CA ARG A 281 -9.66 -14.34 9.88
C ARG A 281 -8.34 -13.60 10.01
N CYS A 282 -8.35 -12.43 10.65
CA CYS A 282 -7.17 -11.60 10.86
C CYS A 282 -6.40 -11.96 12.16
N ASN A 283 -5.12 -11.63 12.19
CA ASN A 283 -4.23 -11.87 13.33
C ASN A 283 -4.36 -10.78 14.39
N MET A 284 -5.48 -10.78 15.13
CA MET A 284 -5.78 -9.73 16.12
C MET A 284 -4.65 -9.45 17.14
N PRO A 285 -3.94 -10.45 17.70
CA PRO A 285 -2.84 -10.18 18.62
C PRO A 285 -1.76 -9.27 18.03
N VAL A 286 -1.32 -9.55 16.79
CA VAL A 286 -0.28 -8.76 16.11
C VAL A 286 -0.82 -7.42 15.66
N LEU A 287 -2.01 -7.38 15.03
CA LEU A 287 -2.60 -6.13 14.55
C LEU A 287 -2.82 -5.11 15.67
N ARG A 288 -3.19 -5.59 16.87
CA ARG A 288 -3.35 -4.76 18.06
C ARG A 288 -2.01 -4.28 18.62
N ALA A 289 -1.02 -5.18 18.72
CA ALA A 289 0.30 -4.85 19.26
C ALA A 289 1.05 -3.83 18.38
N ASP A 290 0.93 -3.98 17.05
CA ASP A 290 1.69 -3.18 16.09
C ASP A 290 0.88 -2.01 15.50
N TYR A 291 -0.35 -1.75 15.97
CA TYR A 291 -1.23 -0.72 15.41
C TYR A 291 -0.55 0.66 15.28
N GLY A 292 0.21 1.08 16.28
CA GLY A 292 0.96 2.35 16.25
C GLY A 292 2.13 2.41 15.27
N GLN A 293 2.53 1.27 14.70
CA GLN A 293 3.61 1.18 13.71
C GLN A 293 3.10 1.18 12.25
N LEU A 294 1.79 1.33 12.06
CA LEU A 294 1.16 1.38 10.73
C LEU A 294 1.19 2.76 10.08
N GLY A 295 1.48 3.82 10.83
CA GLY A 295 1.65 5.17 10.29
C GLY A 295 2.84 5.23 9.32
N LEU A 296 2.82 6.21 8.42
CA LEU A 296 3.91 6.42 7.47
C LEU A 296 5.19 6.82 8.21
N GLY A 297 6.14 5.90 8.35
CA GLY A 297 7.36 6.14 9.11
C GLY A 297 8.34 7.14 8.47
N LEU A 298 8.07 7.61 7.25
CA LEU A 298 8.84 8.66 6.56
C LEU A 298 8.31 10.08 6.83
N LEU A 299 7.19 10.21 7.54
CA LEU A 299 6.46 11.48 7.69
C LEU A 299 7.35 12.63 8.19
N ASP A 300 8.08 12.43 9.29
CA ASP A 300 8.87 13.50 9.89
C ASP A 300 10.03 13.96 9.00
N TRP A 301 10.60 13.08 8.17
CA TRP A 301 11.63 13.46 7.19
C TRP A 301 11.09 14.50 6.21
N TYR A 302 9.88 14.29 5.68
CA TYR A 302 9.22 15.20 4.74
C TYR A 302 8.71 16.48 5.38
N LEU A 303 8.25 16.43 6.63
CA LEU A 303 7.76 17.63 7.32
C LEU A 303 8.89 18.55 7.78
N ASN A 304 10.01 17.99 8.23
CA ASN A 304 11.15 18.77 8.72
C ASN A 304 12.03 19.30 7.59
N ALA A 305 12.00 18.67 6.41
CA ALA A 305 12.72 19.14 5.23
C ALA A 305 12.06 20.39 4.59
N PRO A 306 12.85 21.28 3.96
CA PRO A 306 12.34 22.42 3.20
C PRO A 306 11.64 21.99 1.90
N VAL A 307 10.63 22.75 1.45
CA VAL A 307 9.78 22.41 0.29
C VAL A 307 10.46 22.66 -1.06
N GLU A 308 11.34 23.66 -1.15
CA GLU A 308 12.00 24.07 -2.39
C GLU A 308 13.52 24.03 -2.30
N GLY A 309 14.14 23.60 -3.41
CA GLY A 309 15.53 23.19 -3.50
C GLY A 309 16.54 24.25 -3.07
N ARG A 310 17.16 23.99 -1.93
CA ARG A 310 18.61 23.81 -1.72
C ARG A 310 18.79 23.83 -0.21
N SER A 311 19.13 22.68 0.36
CA SER A 311 19.87 22.77 1.62
C SER A 311 21.11 23.59 1.31
N SER A 312 21.31 24.72 1.98
CA SER A 312 22.57 25.46 1.92
C SER A 312 23.72 24.63 2.49
N ASP A 313 23.39 23.59 3.24
CA ASP A 313 24.33 22.61 3.76
C ASP A 313 24.30 21.32 2.92
N ASN A 314 25.39 21.06 2.19
CA ASN A 314 25.60 19.83 1.41
C ASN A 314 25.56 18.54 2.25
N ARG A 315 25.49 18.64 3.59
CA ARG A 315 25.35 17.49 4.50
C ARG A 315 23.91 17.01 4.66
N MET A 316 22.91 17.89 4.49
CA MET A 316 21.51 17.51 4.72
C MET A 316 20.92 16.77 3.52
N VAL A 317 20.16 15.71 3.79
CA VAL A 317 19.54 14.85 2.79
C VAL A 317 18.05 15.17 2.72
N ALA A 318 17.63 15.96 1.73
CA ALA A 318 16.21 16.24 1.49
C ALA A 318 15.50 15.03 0.85
N PRO A 319 14.26 14.72 1.26
CA PRO A 319 13.51 13.65 0.64
C PRO A 319 13.07 14.05 -0.77
N ALA A 320 13.20 13.13 -1.72
CA ALA A 320 12.68 13.26 -3.07
C ALA A 320 11.18 13.00 -3.10
N ARG A 321 10.43 13.89 -3.74
CA ARG A 321 9.00 13.70 -4.02
C ARG A 321 8.78 12.64 -5.08
N CYS A 322 7.72 11.85 -4.92
CA CYS A 322 7.34 10.88 -5.94
C CYS A 322 6.68 11.58 -7.14
N ALA A 323 7.29 11.43 -8.31
CA ALA A 323 6.79 12.00 -9.57
C ALA A 323 5.80 11.09 -10.30
N LEU A 324 5.55 9.89 -9.78
CA LEU A 324 4.60 8.95 -10.35
C LEU A 324 3.18 9.56 -10.32
N PRO A 325 2.41 9.49 -11.43
CA PRO A 325 1.00 9.87 -11.42
C PRO A 325 0.27 9.19 -10.26
N THR A 326 -0.28 10.00 -9.35
CA THR A 326 -0.96 9.51 -8.15
C THR A 326 -2.30 10.19 -7.97
N LEU A 327 -3.38 9.41 -8.04
CA LEU A 327 -4.74 9.87 -7.78
C LEU A 327 -5.11 9.59 -6.32
N PHE A 328 -5.50 10.62 -5.59
CA PHE A 328 -6.11 10.49 -4.27
C PHE A 328 -7.63 10.59 -4.38
N VAL A 329 -8.34 9.58 -3.88
CA VAL A 329 -9.81 9.53 -3.92
C VAL A 329 -10.36 9.52 -2.51
N PHE A 330 -11.21 10.48 -2.17
CA PHE A 330 -11.77 10.63 -0.83
C PHE A 330 -13.29 10.43 -0.81
N GLY A 331 -13.79 9.85 0.27
CA GLY A 331 -15.21 9.91 0.60
C GLY A 331 -15.59 11.31 1.06
N THR A 332 -16.63 11.91 0.48
CA THR A 332 -17.09 13.27 0.85
C THR A 332 -17.43 13.42 2.34
N GLN A 333 -17.81 12.32 3.01
CA GLN A 333 -18.17 12.28 4.43
C GLN A 333 -17.09 11.58 5.28
N SER A 334 -15.94 11.27 4.70
CA SER A 334 -14.89 10.55 5.41
C SER A 334 -14.23 11.44 6.48
N PRO A 335 -13.97 10.91 7.69
CA PRO A 335 -13.18 11.62 8.70
C PRO A 335 -11.69 11.77 8.30
N TYR A 336 -11.26 11.13 7.21
CA TYR A 336 -9.92 11.25 6.63
C TYR A 336 -9.85 12.28 5.49
N ASN A 337 -11.00 12.78 4.99
CA ASN A 337 -11.05 13.85 3.98
C ASN A 337 -10.87 15.22 4.64
N ARG A 338 -9.65 15.52 5.11
CA ARG A 338 -9.31 16.79 5.74
C ARG A 338 -8.57 17.69 4.76
N GLU A 339 -9.11 18.88 4.52
CA GLU A 339 -8.52 19.86 3.58
C GLU A 339 -7.08 20.23 3.95
N GLU A 340 -6.80 20.43 5.23
CA GLU A 340 -5.47 20.70 5.80
C GLU A 340 -4.46 19.58 5.51
N ASP A 341 -4.88 18.31 5.57
CA ASP A 341 -4.01 17.17 5.21
C ASP A 341 -3.80 17.10 3.70
N ARG A 342 -4.85 17.40 2.92
CA ARG A 342 -4.83 17.36 1.45
C ARG A 342 -3.92 18.42 0.83
N HIS A 343 -3.82 19.59 1.46
CA HIS A 343 -2.89 20.64 1.04
C HIS A 343 -1.42 20.26 1.21
N LEU A 344 -1.12 19.22 2.00
CA LEU A 344 0.25 18.75 2.22
C LEU A 344 0.68 17.63 1.27
N LEU A 345 -0.21 17.16 0.37
CA LEU A 345 0.12 16.07 -0.57
C LEU A 345 1.31 16.43 -1.48
N ASP A 346 1.42 17.70 -1.88
CA ASP A 346 2.50 18.19 -2.76
C ASP A 346 3.88 18.18 -2.09
N ARG A 347 3.95 17.97 -0.76
CA ARG A 347 5.20 17.70 -0.06
C ARG A 347 5.75 16.32 -0.37
N PHE A 348 4.90 15.35 -0.68
CA PHE A 348 5.28 13.95 -0.87
C PHE A 348 5.27 13.55 -2.34
N PHE A 349 4.34 14.10 -3.11
CA PHE A 349 4.10 13.73 -4.50
C PHE A 349 4.13 14.98 -5.38
N SER A 350 4.79 14.94 -6.53
CA SER A 350 4.83 16.08 -7.47
C SER A 350 3.84 15.96 -8.63
N ASN A 351 3.13 14.83 -8.73
CA ASN A 351 2.13 14.57 -9.75
C ASN A 351 0.85 14.02 -9.10
N VAL A 352 0.13 14.91 -8.42
CA VAL A 352 -1.06 14.60 -7.63
C VAL A 352 -2.30 15.03 -8.39
N THR A 353 -3.27 14.12 -8.46
CA THR A 353 -4.67 14.46 -8.76
C THR A 353 -5.52 14.09 -7.55
N GLN A 354 -6.57 14.85 -7.28
CA GLN A 354 -7.51 14.57 -6.19
C GLN A 354 -8.93 14.47 -6.74
N ALA A 355 -9.71 13.55 -6.20
CA ALA A 355 -11.11 13.39 -6.51
C ALA A 355 -11.92 13.06 -5.25
N GLU A 356 -13.20 13.39 -5.28
CA GLU A 356 -14.14 13.05 -4.22
C GLU A 356 -15.27 12.20 -4.79
N VAL A 357 -15.73 11.25 -3.97
CA VAL A 357 -16.85 10.38 -4.29
C VAL A 357 -17.80 10.40 -3.10
N GLN A 358 -19.11 10.50 -3.37
CA GLN A 358 -20.11 10.48 -2.32
C GLN A 358 -19.99 9.19 -1.50
N GLY A 359 -19.72 9.31 -0.20
CA GLY A 359 -19.54 8.18 0.73
C GLY A 359 -18.67 8.55 1.93
N GLY A 360 -18.52 7.62 2.86
CA GLY A 360 -17.62 7.67 4.01
C GLY A 360 -16.28 7.00 3.74
N HIS A 361 -15.67 6.42 4.78
CA HIS A 361 -14.31 5.86 4.70
C HIS A 361 -14.19 4.67 3.75
N PHE A 362 -15.24 3.86 3.63
CA PHE A 362 -15.27 2.71 2.75
C PHE A 362 -15.87 3.07 1.39
N VAL A 363 -15.46 4.21 0.81
CA VAL A 363 -16.06 4.81 -0.39
C VAL A 363 -16.16 3.83 -1.58
N HIS A 364 -15.16 2.97 -1.75
CA HIS A 364 -15.14 1.93 -2.78
C HIS A 364 -16.23 0.85 -2.58
N TYR A 365 -16.68 0.62 -1.35
CA TYR A 365 -17.73 -0.32 -0.99
C TYR A 365 -19.11 0.35 -0.90
N GLU A 366 -19.18 1.56 -0.33
CA GLU A 366 -20.42 2.30 -0.12
C GLU A 366 -21.01 2.89 -1.40
N ASN A 367 -20.15 3.30 -2.35
CA ASN A 367 -20.55 3.85 -3.63
C ASN A 367 -19.69 3.28 -4.77
N ILE A 368 -19.91 2.00 -5.06
CA ILE A 368 -19.13 1.25 -6.06
C ILE A 368 -19.15 1.94 -7.43
N LYS A 369 -20.33 2.35 -7.91
CA LYS A 369 -20.45 2.98 -9.23
C LYS A 369 -19.71 4.32 -9.27
N GLY A 370 -19.95 5.19 -8.30
CA GLY A 370 -19.27 6.49 -8.23
C GLY A 370 -17.75 6.34 -8.12
N PHE A 371 -17.28 5.38 -7.33
CA PHE A 371 -15.85 5.08 -7.20
C PHE A 371 -15.26 4.61 -8.53
N VAL A 372 -15.87 3.62 -9.18
CA VAL A 372 -15.41 3.05 -10.46
C VAL A 372 -15.35 4.12 -11.55
N ASP A 373 -16.43 4.89 -11.72
CA ASP A 373 -16.51 5.94 -12.74
C ASP A 373 -15.47 7.05 -12.51
N THR A 374 -15.11 7.31 -11.25
CA THR A 374 -14.11 8.33 -10.88
C THR A 374 -12.69 7.86 -11.16
N VAL A 375 -12.35 6.60 -10.87
CA VAL A 375 -10.99 6.10 -11.06
C VAL A 375 -10.72 5.62 -12.48
N ALA A 376 -11.74 5.18 -13.22
CA ALA A 376 -11.56 4.57 -14.53
C ALA A 376 -10.85 5.46 -15.57
N PRO A 377 -11.11 6.79 -15.68
CA PRO A 377 -10.37 7.64 -16.61
C PRO A 377 -8.86 7.67 -16.32
N PHE A 378 -8.48 7.83 -15.04
CA PHE A 378 -7.08 7.82 -14.61
C PHE A 378 -6.42 6.46 -14.86
N LEU A 379 -7.13 5.37 -14.54
CA LEU A 379 -6.62 4.03 -14.82
C LEU A 379 -6.43 3.79 -16.33
N ALA A 380 -7.34 4.28 -17.18
CA ALA A 380 -7.25 4.11 -18.63
C ALA A 380 -6.05 4.86 -19.25
N GLU A 381 -5.62 5.96 -18.65
CA GLU A 381 -4.43 6.71 -19.07
C GLU A 381 -3.13 5.95 -18.74
N HIS A 382 -3.12 5.17 -17.67
CA HIS A 382 -1.92 4.54 -17.13
C HIS A 382 -1.85 3.01 -17.30
N LEU A 383 -2.89 2.38 -17.87
CA LEU A 383 -2.91 1.00 -18.36
C LEU A 383 -2.62 0.95 -19.86
#